data_AF-A0A5C5Z6J8-F1
#
_entry.id   AF-A0A5C5Z6J8-F1
#
_cell.length_a   1.000
_cell.length_b   1.000
_cell.length_c   1.000
_cell.angle_alpha   90.00
_cell.angle_beta   90.00
_cell.angle_gamma   90.00
#
_symmetry.space_group_name_H-M   'P 1'
#
loop_
_entity.id
_entity.type
_entity.pdbx_description
1 polymer ?
#
loop_
_entity_poly.entity_id
_entity_poly.type
_entity_poly.pdbx_seq_one_letter_code
_entity_poly.pdbx_strand_id
1 'polypeptide(L)'
;MNEHDQELQKALTESSDFRTQTMREASATEFSNRVRWAERIYWIYAVILVLIGVLVINYFARTRDTKELIICAVVILVVYETTVLMKLWFAVAATKLSILKDMKLLRFEVARLAAVVGVEHPAEPSIKYEPVRGSSPWERKLWLGVCVVAAIAASTWSSNLTNTGGGKLSADSVITVQTNGNVTTVTNIAQTYSKMQRPQTITMHVPKDCEVRWVDNQDETMPVTITPTGTHHRYDVEITNGAIVDDMLKYTQVTQFPLAATEQDGTWTFNSDRLYSASQNELKVTVLLPLNANVDSVKPTPSLQYNQSGSTILQFNASRAKDEKFQFSIQYRLDGKQNL
;
A
#
# COMPACT_ATOMS: atom_id res chain seq x y z
N MET A 1 -47.59 -45.72 -57.18
CA MET A 1 -46.45 -45.19 -56.41
C MET A 1 -46.13 -46.25 -55.38
N ASN A 2 -44.93 -46.82 -55.44
CA ASN A 2 -44.56 -48.01 -54.67
C ASN A 2 -44.38 -47.63 -53.20
N GLU A 3 -44.80 -48.47 -52.25
CA GLU A 3 -44.50 -48.27 -50.81
C GLU A 3 -42.99 -48.07 -50.59
N HIS A 4 -42.17 -48.72 -51.41
CA HIS A 4 -40.72 -48.57 -51.41
C HIS A 4 -40.23 -47.15 -51.77
N ASP A 5 -40.90 -46.45 -52.68
CA ASP A 5 -40.54 -45.07 -53.03
C ASP A 5 -40.86 -44.11 -51.86
N GLN A 6 -41.92 -44.38 -51.11
CA GLN A 6 -42.29 -43.61 -49.91
C GLN A 6 -41.31 -43.85 -48.76
N GLU A 7 -40.87 -45.09 -48.54
CA GLU A 7 -39.85 -45.41 -47.54
C GLU A 7 -38.50 -44.75 -47.87
N LEU A 8 -38.12 -44.76 -49.16
CA LEU A 8 -36.86 -44.17 -49.61
C LEU A 8 -36.90 -42.64 -49.52
N GLN A 9 -38.02 -42.01 -49.85
CA GLN A 9 -38.24 -40.58 -49.61
C GLN A 9 -38.19 -40.24 -48.11
N LYS A 10 -38.83 -41.06 -47.26
CA LYS A 10 -38.81 -40.87 -45.80
C LYS A 10 -37.40 -40.96 -45.25
N ALA A 11 -36.63 -41.98 -45.62
CA ALA A 11 -35.25 -42.17 -45.19
C ALA A 11 -34.34 -41.02 -45.66
N LEU A 12 -34.54 -40.51 -46.88
CA LEU A 12 -33.81 -39.34 -47.38
C LEU A 12 -34.16 -38.07 -46.61
N THR A 13 -35.45 -37.84 -46.31
CA THR A 13 -35.88 -36.68 -45.52
C THR A 13 -35.29 -36.74 -44.11
N GLU A 14 -35.36 -37.89 -43.44
CA GLU A 14 -34.85 -38.09 -42.08
C GLU A 14 -33.32 -37.95 -42.02
N SER A 15 -32.60 -38.49 -43.01
CA SER A 15 -31.14 -38.32 -43.12
C SER A 15 -30.75 -36.85 -43.36
N SER A 16 -31.50 -36.14 -44.21
CA SER A 16 -31.26 -34.73 -44.49
C SER A 16 -31.54 -33.84 -43.27
N ASP A 17 -32.61 -34.11 -42.52
CA ASP A 17 -32.96 -33.39 -41.32
C ASP A 17 -31.93 -33.65 -40.21
N PHE A 18 -31.48 -34.89 -40.03
CA PHE A 18 -30.41 -35.21 -39.08
C PHE A 18 -29.10 -34.49 -39.42
N ARG A 19 -28.71 -34.45 -40.70
CA ARG A 19 -27.50 -33.74 -41.14
C ARG A 19 -27.59 -32.23 -40.95
N THR A 20 -28.75 -31.63 -41.18
CA THR A 20 -28.93 -30.18 -40.96
C THR A 20 -28.96 -29.84 -39.47
N GLN A 21 -29.55 -30.68 -38.63
CA GLN A 21 -29.55 -30.49 -37.18
C GLN A 21 -28.13 -30.59 -36.59
N THR A 22 -27.37 -31.62 -36.97
CA THR A 22 -25.97 -31.78 -36.53
C THR A 22 -25.07 -30.62 -36.98
N MET A 23 -25.21 -30.14 -38.22
CA MET A 23 -24.47 -28.96 -38.71
C MET A 23 -24.86 -27.68 -37.96
N ARG A 24 -26.13 -27.52 -37.59
CA ARG A 24 -26.61 -26.39 -36.80
C ARG A 24 -26.04 -26.42 -35.39
N GLU A 25 -26.10 -27.56 -34.70
CA GLU A 25 -25.53 -27.74 -33.37
C GLU A 25 -24.01 -27.52 -33.37
N ALA A 26 -23.30 -28.06 -34.37
CA ALA A 26 -21.87 -27.82 -34.55
C ALA A 26 -21.55 -26.34 -34.77
N SER A 27 -22.34 -25.62 -35.57
CA SER A 27 -22.14 -24.18 -35.78
C SER A 27 -22.43 -23.36 -34.52
N ALA A 28 -23.51 -23.68 -33.79
CA ALA A 28 -23.90 -22.97 -32.58
C ALA A 28 -22.86 -23.14 -31.46
N THR A 29 -22.34 -24.37 -31.30
CA THR A 29 -21.27 -24.67 -30.35
C THR A 29 -19.98 -23.92 -30.71
N GLU A 30 -19.59 -23.87 -31.98
CA GLU A 30 -18.42 -23.12 -32.45
C GLU A 30 -18.53 -21.62 -32.10
N PHE A 31 -19.66 -20.98 -32.40
CA PHE A 31 -19.88 -19.57 -32.07
C PHE A 31 -19.90 -19.32 -30.57
N SER A 32 -20.54 -20.20 -29.79
CA SER A 32 -20.59 -20.07 -28.33
C SER A 32 -19.18 -20.15 -27.72
N ASN A 33 -18.31 -21.02 -28.25
CA ASN A 33 -16.93 -21.15 -27.80
C ASN A 33 -16.11 -19.90 -28.13
N ARG A 34 -16.29 -19.32 -29.33
CA ARG A 34 -15.62 -18.05 -29.70
C ARG A 34 -16.05 -16.88 -28.82
N VAL A 35 -17.35 -16.77 -28.51
CA VAL A 35 -17.87 -15.73 -27.60
C VAL A 35 -17.31 -15.91 -26.18
N ARG A 36 -17.31 -17.15 -25.65
CA ARG A 36 -16.74 -17.44 -24.32
C ARG A 36 -15.25 -17.11 -24.25
N TRP A 37 -14.50 -17.42 -25.31
CA TRP A 37 -13.07 -17.10 -25.37
C TRP A 37 -12.82 -15.58 -25.37
N ALA A 38 -13.57 -14.82 -26.18
CA ALA A 38 -13.51 -13.36 -26.18
C ALA A 38 -13.90 -12.77 -24.81
N GLU A 39 -14.91 -13.34 -24.14
CA GLU A 39 -15.33 -12.92 -22.80
C GLU A 39 -14.27 -13.21 -21.73
N ARG A 40 -13.56 -14.34 -21.80
CA ARG A 40 -12.44 -14.64 -20.89
C ARG A 40 -11.29 -13.67 -21.07
N ILE A 41 -10.96 -13.32 -22.31
CA ILE A 41 -9.93 -12.30 -22.60
C ILE A 41 -10.34 -10.96 -22.00
N TYR A 42 -11.59 -10.55 -22.21
CA TYR A 42 -12.16 -9.34 -21.60
C TYR A 42 -11.95 -9.33 -20.08
N TRP A 43 -12.27 -10.42 -19.39
CA TRP A 43 -12.11 -10.52 -17.93
C TRP A 43 -10.65 -10.48 -17.48
N ILE A 44 -9.73 -11.12 -18.20
CA ILE A 44 -8.29 -11.04 -17.90
C ILE A 44 -7.80 -9.59 -17.96
N TYR A 45 -8.18 -8.85 -19.01
CA TYR A 45 -7.84 -7.43 -19.11
C TYR A 45 -8.51 -6.60 -18.01
N ALA A 46 -9.76 -6.91 -17.64
CA ALA A 46 -10.45 -6.23 -16.56
C ALA A 46 -9.70 -6.40 -15.21
N VAL A 47 -9.21 -7.60 -14.91
CA VAL A 47 -8.39 -7.86 -13.71
C VAL A 47 -7.10 -7.02 -13.73
N ILE A 48 -6.40 -6.98 -14.87
CA ILE A 48 -5.17 -6.17 -15.03
C ILE A 48 -5.47 -4.69 -14.81
N LEU A 49 -6.55 -4.16 -15.41
CA LEU A 49 -6.94 -2.75 -15.25
C LEU A 49 -7.34 -2.41 -13.81
N VAL A 50 -8.02 -3.32 -13.11
CA VAL A 50 -8.34 -3.18 -11.69
C VAL A 50 -7.07 -3.13 -10.84
N LEU A 51 -6.11 -4.03 -11.09
CA LEU A 51 -4.83 -4.04 -10.39
C LEU A 51 -4.08 -2.71 -10.57
N ILE A 52 -3.93 -2.25 -11.82
CA ILE A 52 -3.25 -0.98 -12.13
C ILE A 52 -4.02 0.20 -11.50
N GLY A 53 -5.34 0.23 -11.64
CA GLY A 53 -6.19 1.29 -11.09
C GLY A 53 -6.05 1.42 -9.57
N VAL A 54 -6.11 0.31 -8.83
CA VAL A 54 -5.93 0.31 -7.37
C VAL A 54 -4.54 0.78 -6.97
N LEU A 55 -3.49 0.31 -7.65
CA LEU A 55 -2.12 0.74 -7.38
C LEU A 55 -1.94 2.24 -7.58
N VAL A 56 -2.48 2.80 -8.68
CA VAL A 56 -2.37 4.22 -8.99
C VAL A 56 -3.19 5.07 -8.02
N ILE A 57 -4.39 4.65 -7.63
CA ILE A 57 -5.20 5.35 -6.63
C ILE A 57 -4.48 5.39 -5.27
N ASN A 58 -3.91 4.26 -4.84
CA ASN A 58 -3.17 4.22 -3.57
C ASN A 58 -1.92 5.09 -3.60
N TYR A 59 -1.23 5.16 -4.73
CA TYR A 59 -0.08 6.03 -4.92
C TYR A 59 -0.51 7.52 -4.96
N PHE A 60 -1.58 7.84 -5.70
CA PHE A 60 -2.17 9.19 -5.77
C PHE A 60 -2.55 9.74 -4.40
N ALA A 61 -3.17 8.92 -3.54
CA ALA A 61 -3.58 9.34 -2.19
C ALA A 61 -2.39 9.66 -1.26
N ARG A 62 -1.17 9.24 -1.61
CA ARG A 62 0.02 9.35 -0.75
C ARG A 62 1.04 10.36 -1.26
N THR A 63 1.12 10.55 -2.57
CA THR A 63 2.00 11.53 -3.20
C THR A 63 1.63 12.96 -2.79
N ARG A 64 2.64 13.78 -2.51
CA ARG A 64 2.48 15.23 -2.27
C ARG A 64 3.07 16.10 -3.39
N ASP A 65 3.81 15.52 -4.32
CA ASP A 65 4.35 16.25 -5.47
C ASP A 65 3.25 16.46 -6.52
N THR A 66 3.07 17.71 -6.93
CA THR A 66 2.10 18.10 -7.96
C THR A 66 2.38 17.39 -9.29
N LYS A 67 3.65 17.19 -9.66
CA LYS A 67 4.01 16.53 -10.93
C LYS A 67 3.56 15.07 -10.94
N GLU A 68 3.84 14.35 -9.87
CA GLU A 68 3.42 12.96 -9.70
C GLU A 68 1.90 12.83 -9.63
N LEU A 69 1.20 13.77 -8.97
CA LEU A 69 -0.27 13.80 -8.95
C LEU A 69 -0.85 13.94 -10.36
N ILE A 70 -0.27 14.81 -11.20
CA ILE A 70 -0.69 14.97 -12.60
C ILE A 70 -0.47 13.67 -13.39
N ILE A 71 0.69 13.03 -13.24
CA ILE A 71 0.98 11.75 -13.91
C ILE A 71 -0.03 10.69 -13.49
N CYS A 72 -0.33 10.58 -12.20
CA CYS A 72 -1.30 9.62 -11.69
C CYS A 72 -2.71 9.88 -12.21
N ALA A 73 -3.13 11.14 -12.28
CA ALA A 73 -4.42 11.52 -12.86
C ALA A 73 -4.52 11.12 -14.34
N VAL A 74 -3.45 11.32 -15.12
CA VAL A 74 -3.39 10.88 -16.52
C VAL A 74 -3.48 9.35 -16.63
N VAL A 75 -2.76 8.61 -15.78
CA VAL A 75 -2.83 7.13 -15.78
C VAL A 75 -4.22 6.64 -15.39
N ILE A 76 -4.88 7.24 -14.39
CA ILE A 76 -6.26 6.92 -14.03
C ILE A 76 -7.21 7.17 -15.22
N LEU A 77 -7.03 8.27 -15.94
CA LEU A 77 -7.82 8.59 -17.13
C LEU A 77 -7.59 7.54 -18.22
N VAL A 78 -6.34 7.14 -18.48
CA VAL A 78 -6.03 6.08 -19.46
C VAL A 78 -6.67 4.75 -19.07
N VAL A 79 -6.60 4.37 -17.79
CA VAL A 79 -7.25 3.14 -17.28
C VAL A 79 -8.77 3.24 -17.50
N TYR A 80 -9.38 4.37 -17.15
CA TYR A 80 -10.82 4.61 -17.34
C TYR A 80 -11.22 4.49 -18.82
N GLU A 81 -10.56 5.23 -19.72
CA GLU A 81 -10.84 5.17 -21.16
C GLU A 81 -10.64 3.76 -21.72
N THR A 82 -9.60 3.04 -21.27
CA THR A 82 -9.37 1.65 -21.68
C THR A 82 -10.50 0.73 -21.23
N THR A 83 -11.08 0.93 -20.03
CA THR A 83 -12.25 0.15 -19.59
C THR A 83 -13.49 0.42 -20.45
N VAL A 84 -13.70 1.67 -20.86
CA VAL A 84 -14.82 2.06 -21.74
C VAL A 84 -14.63 1.46 -23.14
N LEU A 85 -13.44 1.61 -23.72
CA LEU A 85 -13.08 1.03 -25.02
C LEU A 85 -13.22 -0.50 -25.02
N MET A 86 -12.78 -1.16 -23.94
CA MET A 86 -12.89 -2.60 -23.81
C MET A 86 -14.36 -3.07 -23.74
N LYS A 87 -15.22 -2.32 -23.02
CA LYS A 87 -16.67 -2.59 -22.99
C LYS A 87 -17.31 -2.40 -24.37
N LEU A 88 -16.95 -1.34 -25.08
CA LEU A 88 -17.47 -1.06 -26.41
C LEU A 88 -16.99 -2.09 -27.44
N TRP A 89 -15.71 -2.47 -27.38
CA TRP A 89 -15.14 -3.53 -28.20
C TRP A 89 -15.89 -4.85 -28.01
N PHE A 90 -16.16 -5.25 -26.76
CA PHE A 90 -16.92 -6.47 -26.47
C PHE A 90 -18.35 -6.41 -27.03
N ALA A 91 -19.04 -5.27 -26.89
CA ALA A 91 -20.38 -5.07 -27.45
C ALA A 91 -20.40 -5.19 -28.98
N VAL A 92 -19.41 -4.59 -29.67
CA VAL A 92 -19.25 -4.69 -31.12
C VAL A 92 -18.91 -6.13 -31.53
N ALA A 93 -18.00 -6.80 -30.83
CA ALA A 93 -17.62 -8.19 -31.11
C ALA A 93 -18.82 -9.15 -30.94
N ALA A 94 -19.59 -8.99 -29.87
CA ALA A 94 -20.82 -9.75 -29.63
C ALA A 94 -21.86 -9.53 -30.74
N THR A 95 -22.05 -8.28 -31.17
CA THR A 95 -22.99 -7.92 -32.25
C THR A 95 -22.55 -8.52 -33.58
N LYS A 96 -21.26 -8.40 -33.94
CA LYS A 96 -20.70 -9.02 -35.15
C LYS A 96 -20.86 -10.53 -35.16
N LEU A 97 -20.62 -11.21 -34.03
CA LEU A 97 -20.80 -12.65 -33.91
C LEU A 97 -22.27 -13.06 -34.01
N SER A 98 -23.20 -12.26 -33.48
CA SER A 98 -24.64 -12.48 -33.66
C SER A 98 -25.03 -12.38 -35.13
N ILE A 99 -24.62 -11.32 -35.83
CA ILE A 99 -24.92 -11.14 -37.26
C ILE A 99 -24.32 -12.28 -38.10
N LEU A 100 -23.08 -12.68 -37.83
CA LEU A 100 -22.45 -13.81 -38.54
C LEU A 100 -23.18 -15.14 -38.30
N LYS A 101 -23.71 -15.36 -37.10
CA LYS A 101 -24.55 -16.52 -36.79
C LYS A 101 -25.84 -16.46 -37.61
N ASP A 102 -26.54 -15.34 -37.60
CA ASP A 102 -27.81 -15.16 -38.33
C ASP A 102 -27.61 -15.33 -39.84
N MET A 103 -26.52 -14.78 -40.40
CA MET A 103 -26.16 -14.95 -41.81
C MET A 103 -25.84 -16.40 -42.16
N LYS A 104 -25.14 -17.15 -41.31
CA LYS A 104 -24.88 -18.58 -41.56
C LYS A 104 -26.17 -19.39 -41.50
N LEU A 105 -27.06 -19.10 -40.56
CA LEU A 105 -28.37 -19.75 -40.46
C LEU A 105 -29.24 -19.45 -41.68
N LEU A 106 -29.30 -18.20 -42.12
CA LEU A 106 -29.96 -17.80 -43.37
C LEU A 106 -29.40 -18.55 -44.58
N ARG A 107 -28.08 -18.70 -44.69
CA ARG A 107 -27.46 -19.50 -45.77
C ARG A 107 -27.88 -20.96 -45.73
N PHE A 108 -28.01 -21.55 -44.54
CA PHE A 108 -28.51 -22.91 -44.41
C PHE A 108 -30.00 -23.03 -44.76
N GLU A 109 -30.82 -22.04 -44.39
CA GLU A 109 -32.24 -21.99 -44.76
C GLU A 109 -32.44 -21.80 -46.26
N VAL A 110 -31.68 -20.91 -46.90
CA VAL A 110 -31.70 -20.71 -48.36
C VAL A 110 -31.21 -21.97 -49.08
N ALA A 111 -30.14 -22.62 -48.61
CA ALA A 111 -29.68 -23.88 -49.18
C ALA A 111 -30.71 -25.01 -49.02
N ARG A 112 -31.41 -25.07 -47.89
CA ARG A 112 -32.52 -26.01 -47.67
C ARG A 112 -33.68 -25.71 -48.61
N LEU A 113 -34.11 -24.45 -48.72
CA LEU A 113 -35.18 -24.04 -49.62
C LEU A 113 -34.83 -24.37 -51.07
N ALA A 114 -33.61 -24.06 -51.53
CA ALA A 114 -33.14 -24.38 -52.87
C ALA A 114 -33.13 -25.89 -53.16
N ALA A 115 -32.81 -26.73 -52.17
CA ALA A 115 -32.91 -28.18 -52.29
C ALA A 115 -34.36 -28.70 -52.32
N VAL A 116 -35.33 -27.92 -51.82
CA VAL A 116 -36.75 -28.25 -51.70
C VAL A 116 -37.60 -27.57 -52.79
N VAL A 117 -37.03 -26.69 -53.63
CA VAL A 117 -37.71 -26.11 -54.82
C VAL A 117 -38.16 -27.27 -55.73
N GLY A 118 -39.43 -27.65 -55.58
CA GLY A 118 -40.03 -28.89 -56.10
C GLY A 118 -41.13 -29.49 -55.19
N VAL A 119 -41.19 -29.10 -53.91
CA VAL A 119 -42.21 -29.55 -52.94
C VAL A 119 -43.08 -28.36 -52.52
N GLU A 120 -44.39 -28.43 -52.79
CA GLU A 120 -45.31 -27.28 -52.80
C GLU A 120 -45.65 -26.64 -51.44
N HIS A 121 -45.22 -27.18 -50.29
CA HIS A 121 -45.53 -26.58 -48.98
C HIS A 121 -44.28 -26.47 -48.09
N PRO A 122 -43.58 -25.32 -48.09
CA PRO A 122 -42.53 -25.05 -47.12
C PRO A 122 -43.16 -24.90 -45.72
N ALA A 123 -42.93 -25.87 -44.85
CA ALA A 123 -43.32 -25.77 -43.45
C ALA A 123 -42.66 -24.54 -42.81
N GLU A 124 -43.47 -23.73 -42.14
CA GLU A 124 -43.02 -22.54 -41.43
C GLU A 124 -41.96 -22.92 -40.38
N PRO A 125 -40.78 -22.26 -40.35
CA PRO A 125 -39.76 -22.59 -39.37
C PRO A 125 -40.21 -22.15 -37.98
N SER A 126 -40.59 -23.12 -37.13
CA SER A 126 -41.09 -22.90 -35.76
C SER A 126 -40.00 -22.52 -34.74
N ILE A 127 -38.79 -22.16 -35.17
CA ILE A 127 -37.64 -22.09 -34.27
C ILE A 127 -37.45 -20.68 -33.75
N LYS A 128 -37.82 -20.49 -32.48
CA LYS A 128 -37.55 -19.29 -31.70
C LYS A 128 -36.03 -19.15 -31.50
N TYR A 129 -35.43 -18.11 -32.08
CA TYR A 129 -34.00 -17.84 -31.94
C TYR A 129 -33.65 -17.57 -30.47
N GLU A 130 -32.85 -18.46 -29.86
CA GLU A 130 -32.24 -18.17 -28.58
C GLU A 130 -31.03 -17.23 -28.77
N PRO A 131 -30.96 -16.11 -28.01
CA PRO A 131 -29.81 -15.24 -28.05
C PRO A 131 -28.57 -16.02 -27.64
N VAL A 132 -27.44 -15.77 -28.31
CA VAL A 132 -26.17 -16.40 -27.97
C VAL A 132 -25.80 -16.00 -26.55
N ARG A 133 -26.00 -16.91 -25.60
CA ARG A 133 -25.58 -16.72 -24.21
C ARG A 133 -24.06 -16.91 -24.17
N GLY A 134 -23.37 -15.94 -23.58
CA GLY A 134 -21.92 -16.01 -23.36
C GLY A 134 -21.55 -17.00 -22.25
N SER A 135 -20.61 -16.60 -21.41
CA SER A 135 -20.28 -17.32 -20.18
C SER A 135 -21.50 -17.51 -19.29
N SER A 136 -21.46 -18.55 -18.45
CA SER A 136 -22.54 -18.79 -17.51
C SER A 136 -22.64 -17.62 -16.51
N PRO A 137 -23.85 -17.29 -15.99
CA PRO A 137 -23.99 -16.27 -14.94
C PRO A 137 -23.10 -16.53 -13.72
N TRP A 138 -22.79 -17.79 -13.43
CA TRP A 138 -21.88 -18.18 -12.36
C TRP A 138 -20.42 -17.86 -12.69
N GLU A 139 -19.97 -18.12 -13.92
CA GLU A 139 -18.62 -17.75 -14.38
C GLU A 139 -18.41 -16.23 -14.29
N ARG A 140 -19.42 -15.42 -14.64
CA ARG A 140 -19.35 -13.95 -14.47
C ARG A 140 -19.22 -13.53 -13.01
N LYS A 141 -20.00 -14.15 -12.10
CA LYS A 141 -19.89 -13.90 -10.66
C LYS A 141 -18.52 -14.29 -10.12
N LEU A 142 -17.96 -15.39 -10.60
CA LEU A 142 -16.61 -15.83 -10.25
C LEU A 142 -15.57 -14.79 -10.68
N TRP A 143 -15.63 -14.31 -11.94
CA TRP A 143 -14.71 -13.27 -12.41
C TRP A 143 -14.83 -11.94 -11.65
N LEU A 144 -16.04 -11.53 -11.30
CA LEU A 144 -16.24 -10.38 -10.41
C LEU A 144 -15.58 -10.60 -9.05
N GLY A 145 -15.75 -11.80 -8.47
CA GLY A 145 -15.06 -12.18 -7.24
C GLY A 145 -13.53 -12.11 -7.36
N VAL A 146 -12.97 -12.58 -8.48
CA VAL A 146 -11.54 -12.48 -8.78
C VAL A 146 -11.09 -11.01 -8.85
N CYS A 147 -11.84 -10.12 -9.51
CA CYS A 147 -11.52 -8.70 -9.54
C CYS A 147 -11.52 -8.07 -8.13
N VAL A 148 -12.49 -8.42 -7.28
CA VAL A 148 -12.56 -7.91 -5.90
C VAL A 148 -11.38 -8.41 -5.07
N VAL A 149 -11.06 -9.71 -5.14
CA VAL A 149 -9.90 -10.29 -4.43
C VAL A 149 -8.60 -9.68 -4.91
N ALA A 150 -8.44 -9.50 -6.23
CA ALA A 150 -7.27 -8.84 -6.82
C ALA A 150 -7.14 -7.38 -6.33
N ALA A 151 -8.25 -6.64 -6.26
CA ALA A 151 -8.26 -5.27 -5.72
C ALA A 151 -7.85 -5.22 -4.25
N ILE A 152 -8.40 -6.12 -3.41
CA ILE A 152 -8.02 -6.22 -2.00
C ILE A 152 -6.54 -6.58 -1.86
N ALA A 153 -6.07 -7.60 -2.58
CA ALA A 153 -4.67 -8.04 -2.53
C ALA A 153 -3.71 -6.93 -2.98
N ALA A 154 -4.02 -6.21 -4.07
CA ALA A 154 -3.23 -5.07 -4.51
C ALA A 154 -3.26 -3.92 -3.50
N SER A 155 -4.40 -3.65 -2.88
CA SER A 155 -4.53 -2.63 -1.83
C SER A 155 -3.70 -2.99 -0.60
N THR A 156 -3.81 -4.22 -0.08
CA THR A 156 -3.01 -4.69 1.06
C THR A 156 -1.51 -4.73 0.74
N TRP A 157 -1.15 -5.20 -0.45
CA TRP A 157 0.26 -5.27 -0.86
C TRP A 157 0.87 -3.88 -1.01
N SER A 158 0.19 -2.97 -1.72
CA SER A 158 0.65 -1.58 -1.85
C SER A 158 0.66 -0.87 -0.50
N SER A 159 -0.33 -1.09 0.37
CA SER A 159 -0.34 -0.51 1.72
C SER A 159 0.82 -1.01 2.57
N ASN A 160 1.19 -2.29 2.47
CA ASN A 160 2.34 -2.83 3.18
C ASN A 160 3.66 -2.29 2.62
N LEU A 161 3.78 -2.19 1.29
CA LEU A 161 4.95 -1.64 0.61
C LEU A 161 5.17 -0.15 0.89
N THR A 162 4.14 0.55 1.37
CA THR A 162 4.18 1.99 1.64
C THR A 162 3.99 2.33 3.13
N ASN A 163 3.47 1.41 3.96
CA ASN A 163 3.52 1.51 5.43
C ASN A 163 4.92 1.21 5.97
N THR A 164 5.83 0.71 5.13
CA THR A 164 7.29 0.72 5.38
C THR A 164 7.89 2.14 5.37
N GLY A 165 7.10 3.19 5.13
CA GLY A 165 7.52 4.58 5.37
C GLY A 165 7.85 4.88 6.84
N GLY A 166 7.38 4.05 7.77
CA GLY A 166 7.84 4.01 9.15
C GLY A 166 8.84 2.87 9.38
N GLY A 167 9.84 2.75 8.50
CA GLY A 167 10.89 1.73 8.60
C GLY A 167 11.55 1.70 9.97
N LYS A 168 12.41 0.72 10.21
CA LYS A 168 13.06 0.54 11.51
C LYS A 168 13.72 1.86 11.95
N LEU A 169 13.27 2.41 13.06
CA LEU A 169 13.88 3.55 13.72
C LEU A 169 14.81 3.00 14.80
N SER A 170 16.08 3.33 14.71
CA SER A 170 17.05 3.12 15.78
C SER A 170 17.45 4.48 16.35
N ALA A 171 17.34 4.64 17.66
CA ALA A 171 17.76 5.84 18.36
C ALA A 171 18.69 5.46 19.51
N ASP A 172 19.94 5.92 19.46
CA ASP A 172 20.90 5.82 20.57
C ASP A 172 21.08 7.21 21.19
N SER A 173 20.63 7.36 22.43
CA SER A 173 20.60 8.63 23.15
C SER A 173 21.57 8.60 24.32
N VAL A 174 22.44 9.61 24.41
CA VAL A 174 23.22 9.91 25.61
C VAL A 174 22.64 11.15 26.26
N ILE A 175 22.24 11.03 27.51
CA ILE A 175 21.66 12.09 28.32
C ILE A 175 22.64 12.41 29.44
N THR A 176 23.18 13.61 29.44
CA THR A 176 24.10 14.09 30.48
C THR A 176 23.35 15.05 31.38
N VAL A 177 23.20 14.67 32.64
CA VAL A 177 22.58 15.51 33.68
C VAL A 177 23.68 16.27 34.42
N GLN A 178 23.55 17.58 34.50
CA GLN A 178 24.51 18.47 35.19
C GLN A 178 24.10 18.71 36.66
N THR A 179 25.03 19.21 37.47
CA THR A 179 24.79 19.51 38.90
C THR A 179 23.79 20.64 39.14
N ASN A 180 23.56 21.50 38.16
CA ASN A 180 22.59 22.59 38.21
C ASN A 180 21.19 22.20 37.69
N GLY A 181 20.99 20.92 37.36
CA GLY A 181 19.73 20.42 36.79
C GLY A 181 19.56 20.58 35.29
N ASN A 182 20.52 21.21 34.60
CA ASN A 182 20.51 21.26 33.14
C ASN A 182 20.78 19.87 32.55
N VAL A 183 20.15 19.56 31.43
CA VAL A 183 20.27 18.27 30.76
C VAL A 183 20.63 18.47 29.30
N THR A 184 21.72 17.83 28.88
CA THR A 184 22.09 17.75 27.45
C THR A 184 21.76 16.36 26.93
N THR A 185 21.01 16.29 25.85
CA THR A 185 20.64 15.05 25.16
C THR A 185 21.29 15.03 23.79
N VAL A 186 22.09 14.00 23.51
CA VAL A 186 22.64 13.72 22.18
C VAL A 186 21.99 12.44 21.68
N THR A 187 21.18 12.51 20.63
CA THR A 187 20.46 11.37 20.07
C THR A 187 20.94 11.11 18.64
N ASN A 188 21.61 9.98 18.43
CA ASN A 188 21.91 9.45 17.11
C ASN A 188 20.68 8.74 16.59
N ILE A 189 20.12 9.20 15.48
CA ILE A 189 18.91 8.69 14.87
C ILE A 189 19.27 8.05 13.55
N ALA A 190 18.86 6.80 13.36
CA ALA A 190 18.94 6.08 12.10
C ALA A 190 17.56 5.55 11.72
N GLN A 191 17.06 5.94 10.55
CA GLN A 191 15.75 5.53 10.07
C GLN A 191 15.83 5.07 8.62
N THR A 192 15.30 3.87 8.36
CA THR A 192 15.14 3.38 6.99
C THR A 192 13.91 4.02 6.35
N TYR A 193 14.09 4.62 5.17
CA TYR A 193 13.00 5.09 4.34
C TYR A 193 12.90 4.23 3.08
N SER A 194 11.69 4.05 2.56
CA SER A 194 11.54 3.54 1.20
C SER A 194 12.04 4.60 0.20
N LYS A 195 12.63 4.18 -0.92
CA LYS A 195 13.16 5.10 -1.96
C LYS A 195 12.10 6.07 -2.49
N MET A 196 10.82 5.72 -2.38
CA MET A 196 9.68 6.53 -2.82
C MET A 196 9.21 7.55 -1.78
N GLN A 197 9.66 7.45 -0.53
CA GLN A 197 9.14 8.26 0.59
C GLN A 197 10.26 8.87 1.44
N ARG A 198 11.38 9.23 0.83
CA ARG A 198 12.40 10.01 1.55
C ARG A 198 11.82 11.40 1.86
N PRO A 199 11.71 11.80 3.14
CA PRO A 199 11.34 13.16 3.48
C PRO A 199 12.46 14.10 3.02
N GLN A 200 12.08 15.30 2.58
CA GLN A 200 13.01 16.40 2.36
C GLN A 200 13.21 17.23 3.62
N THR A 201 12.24 17.20 4.53
CA THR A 201 12.25 17.95 5.78
C THR A 201 11.80 17.09 6.94
N ILE A 202 12.41 17.28 8.11
CA ILE A 202 11.98 16.72 9.38
C ILE A 202 11.33 17.83 10.19
N THR A 203 10.10 17.61 10.67
CA THR A 203 9.41 18.58 11.51
C THR A 203 9.45 18.13 12.97
N MET A 204 9.89 19.01 13.87
CA MET A 204 9.90 18.75 15.31
C MET A 204 9.35 19.95 16.09
N HIS A 205 8.66 19.69 17.20
CA HIS A 205 8.20 20.73 18.11
C HIS A 205 8.99 20.64 19.41
N VAL A 206 9.57 21.76 19.83
CA VAL A 206 10.46 21.80 21.00
C VAL A 206 10.05 23.00 21.87
N PRO A 207 10.07 22.89 23.21
CA PRO A 207 9.87 24.03 24.09
C PRO A 207 10.80 25.21 23.78
N LYS A 208 10.31 26.44 23.99
CA LYS A 208 11.01 27.68 23.60
C LYS A 208 12.32 27.95 24.34
N ASP A 209 12.44 27.39 25.53
CA ASP A 209 13.58 27.49 26.44
C ASP A 209 14.69 26.49 26.10
N CYS A 210 14.46 25.58 25.14
CA CYS A 210 15.44 24.57 24.76
C CYS A 210 16.25 25.00 23.54
N GLU A 211 17.56 24.76 23.57
CA GLU A 211 18.41 24.90 22.41
C GLU A 211 18.53 23.56 21.68
N VAL A 212 18.35 23.57 20.36
CA VAL A 212 18.44 22.36 19.54
C VAL A 212 19.29 22.59 18.31
N ARG A 213 20.12 21.59 17.99
CA ARG A 213 20.90 21.52 16.76
C ARG A 213 20.81 20.12 16.16
N TRP A 214 20.79 20.06 14.84
CA TRP A 214 20.86 18.81 14.08
C TRP A 214 22.15 18.79 13.28
N VAL A 215 22.80 17.64 13.30
CA VAL A 215 24.07 17.42 12.66
C VAL A 215 23.94 16.18 11.80
N ASP A 216 24.43 16.21 10.57
CA ASP A 216 24.42 15.04 9.71
C ASP A 216 25.58 14.07 10.02
N ASN A 217 25.73 13.02 9.20
CA ASN A 217 26.77 12.01 9.41
C ASN A 217 28.18 12.49 9.02
N GLN A 218 28.33 13.73 8.56
CA GLN A 218 29.61 14.37 8.23
C GLN A 218 29.96 15.47 9.25
N ASP A 219 29.25 15.52 10.37
CA ASP A 219 29.36 16.55 11.41
C ASP A 219 28.96 17.96 10.94
N GLU A 220 28.26 18.08 9.80
CA GLU A 220 27.76 19.36 9.29
C GLU A 220 26.41 19.70 9.93
N THR A 221 26.21 20.99 10.27
CA THR A 221 24.93 21.44 10.85
C THR A 221 23.87 21.53 9.77
N MET A 222 22.76 20.82 9.95
CA MET A 222 21.67 20.78 8.99
C MET A 222 20.91 22.14 8.98
N PRO A 223 20.45 22.63 7.82
CA PRO A 223 19.65 23.86 7.74
C PRO A 223 18.32 23.72 8.47
N VAL A 224 17.89 24.78 9.14
CA VAL A 224 16.68 24.77 9.97
C VAL A 224 15.89 26.05 9.74
N THR A 225 14.58 25.90 9.50
CA THR A 225 13.62 27.00 9.60
C THR A 225 12.85 26.90 10.92
N ILE A 226 12.85 27.96 11.72
CA ILE A 226 12.20 28.01 13.04
C ILE A 226 10.93 28.85 12.94
N THR A 227 9.79 28.25 13.30
CA THR A 227 8.49 28.93 13.36
C THR A 227 7.96 28.94 14.80
N PRO A 228 7.75 30.11 15.44
CA PRO A 228 7.19 30.18 16.79
C PRO A 228 5.76 29.63 16.88
N THR A 229 5.49 28.73 17.84
CA THR A 229 4.18 28.07 18.03
C THR A 229 3.78 28.03 19.52
N GLY A 230 3.20 29.11 20.04
CA GLY A 230 2.70 29.15 21.42
C GLY A 230 3.82 28.98 22.46
N THR A 231 3.83 27.89 23.22
CA THR A 231 4.89 27.54 24.19
C THR A 231 6.07 26.77 23.58
N HIS A 232 5.98 26.45 22.28
CA HIS A 232 6.97 25.70 21.54
C HIS A 232 7.48 26.48 20.33
N HIS A 233 8.54 25.97 19.73
CA HIS A 233 9.03 26.30 18.40
C HIS A 233 8.86 25.07 17.51
N ARG A 234 8.36 25.28 16.29
CA ARG A 234 8.36 24.28 15.23
C ARG A 234 9.66 24.44 14.44
N TYR A 235 10.44 23.38 14.38
CA TYR A 235 11.67 23.28 13.62
C TYR A 235 11.41 22.45 12.38
N ASP A 236 11.56 23.05 11.19
CA ASP A 236 11.56 22.34 9.92
C ASP A 236 13.01 22.22 9.45
N VAL A 237 13.60 21.03 9.64
CA VAL A 237 15.00 20.71 9.38
C VAL A 237 15.12 20.16 7.96
N GLU A 238 15.94 20.79 7.12
CA GLU A 238 16.20 20.33 5.75
C GLU A 238 17.18 19.16 5.76
N ILE A 239 16.83 18.07 5.07
CA ILE A 239 17.67 16.88 5.00
C ILE A 239 18.78 17.10 3.98
N THR A 240 20.03 17.11 4.45
CA THR A 240 21.23 17.19 3.62
C THR A 240 21.55 15.84 2.99
N ASN A 241 22.34 15.85 1.92
CA ASN A 241 22.86 14.60 1.34
C ASN A 241 23.79 13.85 2.30
N GLY A 242 24.50 14.57 3.18
CA GLY A 242 25.36 13.97 4.21
C GLY A 242 24.59 13.19 5.27
N ALA A 243 23.30 13.50 5.48
CA ALA A 243 22.43 12.75 6.38
C ALA A 243 21.96 11.41 5.78
N ILE A 244 22.35 11.09 4.54
CA ILE A 244 21.93 9.88 3.84
C ILE A 244 23.11 8.92 3.70
N VAL A 245 22.99 7.74 4.31
CA VAL A 245 24.01 6.69 4.23
C VAL A 245 23.32 5.35 4.04
N ASP A 246 23.67 4.64 2.96
CA ASP A 246 23.11 3.31 2.62
C ASP A 246 21.57 3.27 2.61
N ASP A 247 20.95 4.23 1.91
CA ASP A 247 19.49 4.41 1.85
C ASP A 247 18.80 4.68 3.22
N MET A 248 19.57 4.94 4.29
CA MET A 248 19.06 5.33 5.60
C MET A 248 19.28 6.82 5.86
N LEU A 249 18.32 7.45 6.52
CA LEU A 249 18.49 8.77 7.11
C LEU A 249 19.21 8.61 8.46
N LYS A 250 20.40 9.17 8.58
CA LYS A 250 21.23 9.19 9.78
C LYS A 250 21.58 10.62 10.15
N TYR A 251 21.25 11.02 11.37
CA TYR A 251 21.60 12.34 11.89
C TYR A 251 21.68 12.31 13.42
N THR A 252 22.34 13.30 13.97
CA THR A 252 22.49 13.51 15.40
C THR A 252 21.70 14.74 15.81
N GLN A 253 20.75 14.55 16.72
CA GLN A 253 20.05 15.64 17.38
C GLN A 253 20.73 15.95 18.72
N VAL A 254 21.13 17.19 18.91
CA VAL A 254 21.64 17.70 20.18
C VAL A 254 20.62 18.66 20.75
N THR A 255 20.15 18.41 21.98
CA THR A 255 19.17 19.23 22.67
C THR A 255 19.66 19.58 24.07
N GLN A 256 19.53 20.84 24.46
CA GLN A 256 19.81 21.32 25.80
C GLN A 256 18.52 21.77 26.47
N PHE A 257 18.20 21.16 27.60
CA PHE A 257 17.04 21.49 28.42
C PHE A 257 17.52 22.19 29.70
N PRO A 258 17.22 23.49 29.88
CA PRO A 258 17.52 24.17 31.13
C PRO A 258 16.61 23.62 32.24
N LEU A 259 17.16 23.38 33.43
CA LEU A 259 16.42 22.97 34.64
C LEU A 259 15.47 21.76 34.44
N ALA A 260 15.85 20.80 33.60
CA ALA A 260 15.06 19.60 33.35
C ALA A 260 15.05 18.62 34.54
N ALA A 261 16.08 18.64 35.39
CA ALA A 261 16.03 17.97 36.68
C ALA A 261 15.70 18.98 37.78
N THR A 262 14.79 18.61 38.68
CA THR A 262 14.31 19.48 39.76
C THR A 262 14.75 18.95 41.12
N GLU A 263 15.29 19.83 41.97
CA GLU A 263 15.66 19.49 43.35
C GLU A 263 14.50 19.74 44.32
N GLN A 264 14.23 18.75 45.17
CA GLN A 264 13.31 18.88 46.30
C GLN A 264 13.90 18.14 47.51
N ASP A 265 14.05 18.85 48.63
CA ASP A 265 14.58 18.29 49.89
C ASP A 265 15.94 17.55 49.73
N GLY A 266 16.82 18.09 48.90
CA GLY A 266 18.14 17.51 48.59
C GLY A 266 18.10 16.30 47.64
N THR A 267 16.93 15.96 47.10
CA THR A 267 16.74 14.90 46.11
C THR A 267 16.43 15.51 44.75
N TRP A 268 17.25 15.20 43.75
CA TRP A 268 17.03 15.58 42.37
C TRP A 268 16.16 14.54 41.68
N THR A 269 15.17 15.01 40.92
CA THR A 269 14.30 14.16 40.09
C THR A 269 14.46 14.56 38.63
N PHE A 270 14.81 13.59 37.78
CA PHE A 270 14.82 13.74 36.33
C PHE A 270 13.79 12.79 35.70
N ASN A 271 12.89 13.33 34.89
CA ASN A 271 11.86 12.59 34.18
C ASN A 271 12.04 12.77 32.67
N SER A 272 11.90 11.70 31.92
CA SER A 272 11.91 11.73 30.46
C SER A 272 10.72 10.97 29.91
N ASP A 273 10.01 11.57 28.96
CA ASP A 273 8.94 10.95 28.19
C ASP A 273 9.30 11.02 26.70
N ARG A 274 9.30 9.87 26.03
CA ARG A 274 9.46 9.79 24.57
C ARG A 274 8.30 9.03 23.96
N LEU A 275 7.65 9.67 22.98
CA LEU A 275 6.64 9.06 22.13
C LEU A 275 7.30 8.45 20.88
N TYR A 276 6.89 7.23 20.53
CA TYR A 276 7.41 6.54 19.35
C TYR A 276 6.55 6.78 18.10
N SER A 277 7.19 7.08 16.98
CA SER A 277 6.51 7.41 15.72
C SER A 277 6.66 6.35 14.62
N ALA A 278 7.66 5.46 14.70
CA ALA A 278 7.89 4.42 13.69
C ALA A 278 7.19 3.10 14.04
N SER A 279 7.09 2.19 13.06
CA SER A 279 6.43 0.88 13.25
C SER A 279 7.21 -0.04 14.18
N GLN A 280 8.55 0.06 14.15
CA GLN A 280 9.47 -0.64 15.03
C GLN A 280 10.53 0.36 15.49
N ASN A 281 10.65 0.52 16.81
CA ASN A 281 11.56 1.46 17.42
C ASN A 281 12.52 0.69 18.34
N GLU A 282 13.80 0.70 18.02
CA GLU A 282 14.87 0.27 18.91
C GLU A 282 15.46 1.51 19.58
N LEU A 283 15.33 1.58 20.89
CA LEU A 283 15.85 2.68 21.68
C LEU A 283 16.91 2.16 22.64
N LYS A 284 18.04 2.86 22.64
CA LYS A 284 19.05 2.77 23.68
C LYS A 284 19.20 4.15 24.30
N VAL A 285 19.01 4.26 25.60
CA VAL A 285 19.22 5.51 26.35
C VAL A 285 20.28 5.26 27.40
N THR A 286 21.33 6.07 27.38
CA THR A 286 22.40 6.08 28.37
C THR A 286 22.31 7.39 29.14
N VAL A 287 22.00 7.33 30.43
CA VAL A 287 21.95 8.50 31.30
C VAL A 287 23.24 8.56 32.11
N LEU A 288 23.96 9.68 31.98
CA LEU A 288 25.15 10.04 32.73
C LEU A 288 24.72 11.00 33.84
N LEU A 289 24.73 10.54 35.08
CA LEU A 289 24.45 11.39 36.23
C LEU A 289 25.70 12.19 36.63
N PRO A 290 25.55 13.30 37.38
CA PRO A 290 26.68 14.06 37.87
C PRO A 290 27.65 13.21 38.70
N LEU A 291 28.90 13.67 38.82
CA LEU A 291 29.89 13.06 39.68
C LEU A 291 29.36 12.97 41.13
N ASN A 292 29.56 11.83 41.80
CA ASN A 292 29.10 11.55 43.17
C ASN A 292 27.57 11.54 43.32
N ALA A 293 26.82 11.33 42.23
CA ALA A 293 25.38 11.11 42.30
C ALA A 293 25.07 9.70 42.84
N ASN A 294 24.41 9.66 44.00
CA ASN A 294 23.82 8.47 44.57
C ASN A 294 22.38 8.30 44.09
N VAL A 295 22.09 7.19 43.45
CA VAL A 295 20.77 6.91 42.90
C VAL A 295 19.85 6.36 44.00
N ASP A 296 18.79 7.10 44.31
CA ASP A 296 17.77 6.73 45.29
C ASP A 296 16.72 5.79 44.68
N SER A 297 16.21 6.13 43.49
CA SER A 297 15.23 5.31 42.79
C SER A 297 15.29 5.48 41.27
N VAL A 298 15.00 4.41 40.53
CA VAL A 298 14.91 4.42 39.07
C VAL A 298 13.72 3.59 38.64
N LYS A 299 12.87 4.15 37.76
CA LYS A 299 11.71 3.46 37.19
C LYS A 299 11.64 3.72 35.69
N PRO A 300 11.55 2.69 34.82
CA PRO A 300 11.72 1.26 35.11
C PRO A 300 13.16 0.93 35.52
N THR A 301 13.42 -0.29 35.99
CA THR A 301 14.79 -0.73 36.30
C THR A 301 15.68 -0.65 35.05
N PRO A 302 16.88 -0.04 35.14
CA PRO A 302 17.79 0.03 34.00
C PRO A 302 18.27 -1.37 33.60
N SER A 303 18.56 -1.55 32.31
CA SER A 303 19.14 -2.79 31.77
C SER A 303 20.58 -3.00 32.24
N LEU A 304 21.30 -1.90 32.48
CA LEU A 304 22.67 -1.91 32.98
C LEU A 304 22.89 -0.69 33.88
N GLN A 305 23.59 -0.90 34.99
CA GLN A 305 24.01 0.16 35.89
C GLN A 305 25.45 -0.09 36.31
N TYR A 306 26.31 0.92 36.17
CA TYR A 306 27.68 0.86 36.62
C TYR A 306 28.21 2.24 36.99
N ASN A 307 29.18 2.27 37.89
CA ASN A 307 29.88 3.48 38.30
C ASN A 307 31.26 3.49 37.64
N GLN A 308 31.50 4.46 36.77
CA GLN A 308 32.81 4.68 36.16
C GLN A 308 33.31 6.06 36.55
N SER A 309 34.51 6.11 37.14
CA SER A 309 35.16 7.36 37.52
C SER A 309 34.30 8.27 38.41
N GLY A 310 33.46 7.68 39.27
CA GLY A 310 32.57 8.40 40.19
C GLY A 310 31.26 8.90 39.56
N SER A 311 31.03 8.65 38.27
CA SER A 311 29.77 8.97 37.59
C SER A 311 28.91 7.71 37.46
N THR A 312 27.65 7.82 37.88
CA THR A 312 26.68 6.73 37.73
C THR A 312 26.11 6.73 36.32
N ILE A 313 26.22 5.60 35.62
CA ILE A 313 25.71 5.40 34.27
C ILE A 313 24.53 4.44 34.32
N LEU A 314 23.40 4.85 33.75
CA LEU A 314 22.18 4.06 33.67
C LEU A 314 21.81 3.83 32.20
N GLN A 315 21.75 2.57 31.77
CA GLN A 315 21.36 2.22 30.42
C GLN A 315 19.96 1.61 30.38
N PHE A 316 19.11 2.10 29.48
CA PHE A 316 17.80 1.57 29.20
C PHE A 316 17.73 1.11 27.75
N ASN A 317 17.37 -0.15 27.54
CA ASN A 317 17.09 -0.68 26.21
C ASN A 317 15.58 -0.97 26.10
N ALA A 318 14.95 -0.48 25.04
CA ALA A 318 13.54 -0.72 24.79
C ALA A 318 13.29 -1.00 23.30
N SER A 319 12.42 -1.98 23.05
CA SER A 319 11.80 -2.19 21.74
C SER A 319 10.30 -1.95 21.89
N ARG A 320 9.75 -1.05 21.06
CA ARG A 320 8.38 -0.54 21.19
C ARG A 320 7.70 -0.40 19.83
N ALA A 321 6.40 -0.68 19.83
CA ALA A 321 5.54 -0.49 18.67
C ALA A 321 5.23 1.01 18.48
N LYS A 322 4.59 1.33 17.36
CA LYS A 322 4.13 2.69 17.05
C LYS A 322 3.17 3.19 18.14
N ASP A 323 3.26 4.48 18.48
CA ASP A 323 2.39 5.19 19.42
C ASP A 323 2.47 4.71 20.88
N GLU A 324 3.39 3.79 21.20
CA GLU A 324 3.74 3.49 22.58
C GLU A 324 4.58 4.64 23.17
N LYS A 325 4.63 4.72 24.50
CA LYS A 325 5.48 5.66 25.23
C LYS A 325 6.56 4.92 25.98
N PHE A 326 7.77 5.48 25.98
CA PHE A 326 8.81 5.08 26.92
C PHE A 326 9.08 6.23 27.87
N GLN A 327 8.77 5.98 29.13
CA GLN A 327 8.95 6.91 30.23
C GLN A 327 9.92 6.32 31.23
N PHE A 328 10.82 7.15 31.72
CA PHE A 328 11.64 6.81 32.88
C PHE A 328 11.79 7.99 33.83
N SER A 329 11.99 7.67 35.10
CA SER A 329 12.17 8.60 36.20
C SER A 329 13.37 8.16 37.03
N ILE A 330 14.28 9.09 37.31
CA ILE A 330 15.49 8.86 38.10
C ILE A 330 15.48 9.86 39.25
N GLN A 331 15.57 9.35 40.47
CA GLN A 331 15.80 10.13 41.68
C GLN A 331 17.22 9.88 42.18
N TYR A 332 17.94 10.95 42.46
CA TYR A 332 19.32 10.87 42.95
C TYR A 332 19.65 12.01 43.91
N ARG A 333 20.66 11.80 44.75
CA ARG A 333 21.26 12.83 45.61
C ARG A 333 22.70 13.07 45.20
N LEU A 334 23.18 14.28 45.42
CA LEU A 334 24.59 14.60 45.22
C LEU A 334 25.28 14.53 46.58
N ASP A 335 26.28 13.64 46.71
CA ASP A 335 27.08 13.56 47.92
C ASP A 335 27.99 14.77 48.03
N GLY A 336 27.62 15.67 48.93
CA GLY A 336 28.41 16.83 49.30
C GLY A 336 27.87 18.13 48.71
N LYS A 337 27.48 19.03 49.62
CA LYS A 337 27.68 20.46 49.38
C LYS A 337 29.18 20.62 49.11
N GLN A 338 29.58 20.66 47.83
CA GLN A 338 30.78 21.41 47.50
C GLN A 338 30.44 22.85 47.88
N ASN A 339 30.85 23.26 49.08
CA ASN A 339 30.96 24.66 49.45
C ASN A 339 32.01 25.24 48.48
N LEU A 340 31.55 25.63 47.29
CA LEU A 340 32.30 26.45 46.35
C LEU A 340 32.05 27.92 46.70
#